data_AF-A0A1V6I2L5-F1
#
_entry.id   AF-A0A1V6I2L5-F1
#
_cell.length_a   1.000
_cell.length_b   1.000
_cell.length_c   1.000
_cell.angle_alpha   90.00
_cell.angle_beta   90.00
_cell.angle_gamma   90.00
#
_symmetry.space_group_name_H-M   'P 1'
#
loop_
_entity.id
_entity.type
_entity.pdbx_description
1 polymer ?
#
loop_
_entity_poly.entity_id
_entity_poly.type
_entity_poly.pdbx_seq_one_letter_code
_entity_poly.pdbx_strand_id
1 'polypeptide(L)'
;MKKIIICLFFFNLYFSSFSQNHEQDILNLEFRLIELNAEIDSVLNLLEDLKLKALKADLLENGLPEILEDEELICHSAFCLVYDDNHKMAKWTAHIISREIVNGVVSRTNDFRVDSLIKNGTAEEEDYFLTKKDESGNTIYDGFGYDRGHLAPSADFRWSEKALSESYYYSNMTPQLPEFNREIWAKIEDFLRQYIYNNPTKDIYIVTAPVIKDDLKKQERSKNKISIPEYHYKIAVDLEDKKGIAFLVPQKNLGNPIEYYVVTIDSIENITNINFYPKLSEQDEKLIESESDIGKWRSGRSKNDQTPLDIKTLPKNSYNTVNARQFNEYPKEVNICGTVVSTHKSRNGHIFLNLDKSFPNQVFTATIWKSNTPNFSYEPEKFLLNKKVCIKGKVKDYKGTPSTYPENEKAIKILE
;
A
#
# COMPACT_ATOMS: atom_id res chain seq x y z
N MET A 1 14.07 91.91 44.06
CA MET A 1 13.76 91.37 42.73
C MET A 1 12.77 90.22 42.89
N LYS A 2 11.62 90.32 42.19
CA LYS A 2 10.51 89.37 41.91
C LYS A 2 10.14 88.24 42.90
N LYS A 3 8.87 88.31 43.36
CA LYS A 3 8.09 87.30 44.11
C LYS A 3 7.76 86.07 43.24
N ILE A 4 7.75 84.88 43.85
CA ILE A 4 7.31 83.61 43.26
C ILE A 4 5.95 83.22 43.86
N ILE A 5 5.04 82.78 42.99
CA ILE A 5 3.69 82.26 43.26
C ILE A 5 3.77 80.73 43.35
N ILE A 6 3.12 80.12 44.34
CA ILE A 6 2.75 78.69 44.31
C ILE A 6 1.30 78.54 44.78
N CYS A 7 0.43 78.12 43.87
CA CYS A 7 -0.95 77.69 44.12
C CYS A 7 -0.99 76.17 44.30
N LEU A 8 -1.70 75.70 45.33
CA LEU A 8 -2.07 74.29 45.54
C LEU A 8 -3.51 74.07 45.04
N PHE A 9 -3.68 73.18 44.07
CA PHE A 9 -4.99 72.70 43.60
C PHE A 9 -5.17 71.24 44.02
N PHE A 10 -6.21 70.96 44.80
CA PHE A 10 -6.69 69.63 45.14
C PHE A 10 -7.44 69.02 43.95
N PHE A 11 -7.05 67.81 43.53
CA PHE A 11 -7.72 67.03 42.49
C PHE A 11 -8.68 66.04 43.16
N ASN A 12 -9.98 66.19 42.91
CA ASN A 12 -11.01 65.23 43.30
C ASN A 12 -11.16 64.18 42.17
N LEU A 13 -10.91 62.92 42.51
CA LEU A 13 -11.15 61.75 41.67
C LEU A 13 -12.65 61.40 41.70
N TYR A 14 -13.32 61.48 40.55
CA TYR A 14 -14.62 60.86 40.34
C TYR A 14 -14.44 59.48 39.70
N PHE A 15 -14.96 58.47 40.41
CA PHE A 15 -15.15 57.10 39.97
C PHE A 15 -15.94 57.02 38.66
N SER A 16 -15.47 56.19 37.73
CA SER A 16 -16.28 55.65 36.63
C SER A 16 -16.53 54.16 36.90
N SER A 17 -17.75 53.85 37.32
CA SER A 17 -18.30 52.49 37.35
C SER A 17 -18.99 52.22 36.00
N PHE A 18 -19.01 50.95 35.58
CA PHE A 18 -19.64 50.37 34.37
C PHE A 18 -18.77 50.23 33.11
N SER A 19 -17.73 49.39 33.21
CA SER A 19 -17.37 48.46 32.13
C SER A 19 -17.13 47.10 32.75
N GLN A 20 -18.21 46.33 32.94
CA GLN A 20 -18.09 44.96 33.42
C GLN A 20 -17.64 44.10 32.24
N ASN A 21 -16.33 43.92 32.16
CA ASN A 21 -15.66 42.62 32.08
C ASN A 21 -15.74 41.74 30.82
N HIS A 22 -16.18 42.23 29.65
CA HIS A 22 -16.14 41.40 28.43
C HIS A 22 -14.74 40.84 28.10
N GLU A 23 -13.67 41.60 28.37
CA GLU A 23 -12.28 41.14 28.17
C GLU A 23 -11.92 40.00 29.14
N GLN A 24 -12.34 40.09 30.40
CA GLN A 24 -12.15 39.02 31.37
C GLN A 24 -13.01 37.79 31.05
N ASP A 25 -14.23 37.99 30.55
CA ASP A 25 -15.10 36.90 30.10
C ASP A 25 -14.49 36.17 28.90
N ILE A 26 -13.90 36.91 27.95
CA ILE A 26 -13.12 36.34 26.84
C ILE A 26 -11.94 35.54 27.39
N LEU A 27 -11.11 36.11 28.26
CA LEU A 27 -9.96 35.42 28.85
C LEU A 27 -10.36 34.15 29.62
N ASN A 28 -11.47 34.19 30.36
CA ASN A 28 -12.00 33.03 31.07
C ASN A 28 -12.45 31.93 30.09
N LEU A 29 -13.12 32.30 29.00
CA LEU A 29 -13.53 31.34 27.95
C LEU A 29 -12.33 30.77 27.18
N GLU A 30 -11.31 31.58 26.91
CA GLU A 30 -10.05 31.12 26.30
C GLU A 30 -9.32 30.13 27.20
N PHE A 31 -9.22 30.42 28.50
CA PHE A 31 -8.66 29.49 29.48
C PHE A 31 -9.46 28.19 29.55
N ARG A 32 -10.80 28.28 29.55
CA ARG A 32 -11.66 27.10 29.52
C ARG A 32 -11.48 26.27 28.25
N LEU A 33 -11.26 26.91 27.10
CA LEU A 33 -10.97 26.23 25.84
C LEU A 33 -9.63 25.48 25.91
N ILE A 34 -8.60 26.06 26.53
CA ILE A 34 -7.32 25.38 26.77
C ILE A 34 -7.50 24.16 27.67
N GLU A 35 -8.23 24.28 28.79
CA GLU A 35 -8.52 23.15 29.68
C GLU A 35 -9.28 22.02 28.97
N LEU A 36 -10.33 22.37 28.23
CA LEU A 36 -11.13 21.39 27.49
C LEU A 36 -10.32 20.71 26.39
N ASN A 37 -9.43 21.43 25.70
CA ASN A 37 -8.54 20.82 24.71
C ASN A 37 -7.57 19.84 25.36
N ALA A 38 -6.99 20.18 26.51
CA ALA A 38 -6.13 19.25 27.24
C ALA A 38 -6.89 17.99 27.72
N GLU A 39 -8.15 18.15 28.12
CA GLU A 39 -9.03 17.02 28.47
C GLU A 39 -9.36 16.16 27.25
N ILE A 40 -9.68 16.78 26.11
CA ILE A 40 -9.89 16.09 24.82
C ILE A 40 -8.66 15.29 24.44
N ASP A 41 -7.46 15.88 24.46
CA ASP A 41 -6.21 15.21 24.12
C ASP A 41 -5.94 14.01 25.04
N SER A 42 -6.20 14.17 26.36
CA SER A 42 -6.08 13.09 27.33
C SER A 42 -7.03 11.92 27.01
N VAL A 43 -8.30 12.21 26.72
CA VAL A 43 -9.30 11.18 26.37
C VAL A 43 -8.97 10.51 25.04
N LEU A 44 -8.49 11.26 24.04
CA LEU A 44 -8.07 10.73 22.75
C LEU A 44 -6.88 9.76 22.90
N ASN A 45 -5.88 10.11 23.72
CA ASN A 45 -4.75 9.22 24.01
C ASN A 45 -5.21 7.91 24.68
N LEU A 46 -6.11 7.99 25.66
CA LEU A 46 -6.70 6.81 26.29
C LEU A 46 -7.49 5.94 25.30
N LEU A 47 -8.23 6.58 24.40
CA LEU A 47 -8.98 5.89 23.34
C LEU A 47 -8.03 5.17 22.37
N GLU A 48 -6.96 5.83 21.92
CA GLU A 48 -5.94 5.23 21.05
C GLU A 48 -5.29 4.01 21.73
N ASP A 49 -4.89 4.14 23.00
CA ASP A 49 -4.31 3.03 23.75
C ASP A 49 -5.26 1.83 23.88
N LEU A 50 -6.56 2.07 24.08
CA LEU A 50 -7.56 1.00 24.13
C LEU A 50 -7.77 0.35 22.76
N LYS A 51 -7.80 1.14 21.68
CA LYS A 51 -7.88 0.63 20.30
C LYS A 51 -6.68 -0.25 19.96
N LEU A 52 -5.47 0.18 20.30
CA LEU A 52 -4.25 -0.61 20.08
C LEU A 52 -4.26 -1.91 20.89
N LYS A 53 -4.71 -1.88 22.15
CA LYS A 53 -4.85 -3.08 22.98
C LYS A 53 -5.86 -4.07 22.39
N ALA A 54 -7.02 -3.59 21.93
CA ALA A 54 -8.03 -4.42 21.29
C ALA A 54 -7.50 -5.05 20.00
N LEU A 55 -6.91 -4.23 19.11
CA LEU A 55 -6.29 -4.68 17.86
C LEU A 55 -5.22 -5.76 18.10
N LYS A 56 -4.36 -5.56 19.09
CA LYS A 56 -3.33 -6.53 19.46
C LYS A 56 -3.94 -7.83 19.99
N ALA A 57 -4.99 -7.76 20.80
CA ALA A 57 -5.68 -8.95 21.27
C ALA A 57 -6.25 -9.76 20.11
N ASP A 58 -6.93 -9.09 19.17
CA ASP A 58 -7.49 -9.72 17.97
C ASP A 58 -6.39 -10.37 17.10
N LEU A 59 -5.26 -9.67 16.93
CA LEU A 59 -4.10 -10.18 16.18
C LEU A 59 -3.51 -11.44 16.83
N LEU A 60 -3.30 -11.43 18.15
CA LEU A 60 -2.79 -12.58 18.89
C LEU A 60 -3.77 -13.76 18.87
N GLU A 61 -5.06 -13.48 18.88
CA GLU A 61 -6.09 -14.50 18.86
C GLU A 61 -6.20 -15.15 17.48
N ASN A 62 -6.18 -14.39 16.39
CA ASN A 62 -6.61 -14.91 15.09
C ASN A 62 -5.61 -14.72 13.94
N GLY A 63 -4.58 -13.90 14.09
CA GLY A 63 -3.81 -13.37 12.95
C GLY A 63 -2.36 -13.81 12.84
N LEU A 64 -1.87 -14.62 13.79
CA LEU A 64 -0.47 -15.05 13.79
C LEU A 64 -0.25 -16.32 12.96
N PRO A 65 0.89 -16.44 12.27
CA PRO A 65 1.42 -17.74 11.84
C PRO A 65 1.73 -18.65 13.05
N GLU A 66 1.94 -19.94 12.78
CA GLU A 66 2.49 -20.87 13.77
C GLU A 66 3.87 -20.39 14.24
N ILE A 67 4.08 -20.45 15.56
CA ILE A 67 5.31 -20.06 16.23
C ILE A 67 5.95 -21.35 16.75
N LEU A 68 7.19 -21.60 16.35
CA LEU A 68 7.95 -22.79 16.76
C LEU A 68 8.52 -22.62 18.17
N GLU A 69 8.90 -23.73 18.83
CA GLU A 69 9.39 -23.71 20.22
C GLU A 69 10.66 -22.87 20.43
N ASP A 70 11.49 -22.72 19.40
CA ASP A 70 12.73 -21.95 19.41
C ASP A 70 12.57 -20.50 18.94
N GLU A 71 11.35 -20.10 18.57
CA GLU A 71 11.04 -18.75 18.10
C GLU A 71 10.56 -17.84 19.24
N GLU A 72 11.03 -16.58 19.21
CA GLU A 72 10.53 -15.54 20.11
C GLU A 72 9.55 -14.62 19.37
N LEU A 73 8.29 -14.63 19.82
CA LEU A 73 7.29 -13.67 19.35
C LEU A 73 7.54 -12.29 19.96
N ILE A 74 7.74 -11.29 19.11
CA ILE A 74 7.91 -9.90 19.51
C ILE A 74 6.70 -9.11 19.02
N CYS A 75 6.01 -8.42 19.92
CA CYS A 75 4.83 -7.65 19.58
C CYS A 75 4.94 -6.20 20.04
N HIS A 76 4.75 -5.28 19.09
CA HIS A 76 4.59 -3.86 19.34
C HIS A 76 3.09 -3.53 19.52
N SER A 77 2.70 -2.28 19.30
CA SER A 77 1.33 -1.83 19.56
C SER A 77 0.35 -2.35 18.51
N ALA A 78 0.73 -2.38 17.22
CA ALA A 78 -0.17 -2.74 16.11
C ALA A 78 0.32 -3.88 15.21
N PHE A 79 1.50 -4.43 15.47
CA PHE A 79 2.02 -5.58 14.74
C PHE A 79 2.90 -6.46 15.63
N CYS A 80 3.05 -7.71 15.21
CA CYS A 80 3.95 -8.68 15.80
C CYS A 80 4.90 -9.23 14.74
N LEU A 81 6.01 -9.81 15.16
CA LEU A 81 6.98 -10.46 14.30
C LEU A 81 7.71 -11.58 15.02
N VAL A 82 8.30 -12.47 14.23
CA VAL A 82 9.40 -13.34 14.65
C VAL A 82 10.64 -12.88 13.90
N TYR A 83 11.73 -12.61 14.63
CA TYR A 83 12.96 -12.07 14.06
C TYR A 83 13.98 -13.17 13.77
N ASP A 84 14.58 -13.14 12.58
CA ASP A 84 15.65 -14.04 12.19
C ASP A 84 17.00 -13.34 12.36
N ASP A 85 17.77 -13.76 13.37
CA ASP A 85 19.07 -13.18 13.69
C ASP A 85 20.14 -13.47 12.64
N ASN A 86 20.06 -14.60 11.94
CA ASN A 86 21.02 -14.98 10.90
C ASN A 86 20.85 -14.11 9.65
N HIS A 87 19.61 -13.74 9.35
CA HIS A 87 19.27 -12.92 8.20
C HIS A 87 19.17 -11.42 8.53
N LYS A 88 19.06 -11.06 9.82
CA LYS A 88 18.86 -9.71 10.34
C LYS A 88 17.63 -9.03 9.75
N MET A 89 16.54 -9.77 9.70
CA MET A 89 15.21 -9.32 9.26
C MET A 89 14.12 -10.18 9.91
N ALA A 90 12.86 -9.76 9.89
CA ALA A 90 11.77 -10.61 10.35
C ALA A 90 11.60 -11.84 9.44
N LYS A 91 11.44 -13.02 10.05
CA LYS A 91 10.95 -14.24 9.38
C LYS A 91 9.53 -14.05 8.87
N TRP A 92 8.73 -13.30 9.60
CA TRP A 92 7.44 -12.76 9.19
C TRP A 92 7.03 -11.62 10.12
N THR A 93 6.19 -10.73 9.61
CA THR A 93 5.43 -9.75 10.40
C THR A 93 3.94 -10.00 10.22
N ALA A 94 3.16 -9.87 11.27
CA ALA A 94 1.71 -9.96 11.24
C ALA A 94 1.08 -8.67 11.79
N HIS A 95 0.08 -8.13 11.10
CA HIS A 95 -0.66 -6.94 11.54
C HIS A 95 -2.10 -6.96 11.03
N ILE A 96 -2.92 -6.04 11.52
CA ILE A 96 -4.28 -5.83 11.02
C ILE A 96 -4.34 -4.50 10.28
N ILE A 97 -4.84 -4.49 9.05
CA ILE A 97 -5.28 -3.24 8.42
C ILE A 97 -6.67 -2.95 8.96
N SER A 98 -6.72 -2.06 9.95
CA SER A 98 -7.95 -1.73 10.66
C SER A 98 -8.83 -0.76 9.87
N ARG A 99 -10.15 -0.89 10.02
CA ARG A 99 -11.18 0.10 9.65
C ARG A 99 -10.86 1.52 10.10
N GLU A 100 -10.11 1.68 11.19
CA GLU A 100 -9.67 2.98 11.72
C GLU A 100 -8.84 3.78 10.70
N ILE A 101 -8.16 3.10 9.76
CA ILE A 101 -7.40 3.74 8.67
C ILE A 101 -8.25 4.68 7.81
N VAL A 102 -9.59 4.49 7.75
CA VAL A 102 -10.55 5.33 7.03
C VAL A 102 -10.46 6.79 7.50
N ASN A 103 -10.19 7.01 8.79
CA ASN A 103 -10.05 8.33 9.39
C ASN A 103 -8.58 8.70 9.68
N GLY A 104 -7.62 7.89 9.20
CA GLY A 104 -6.21 8.07 9.47
C GLY A 104 -5.62 9.28 8.76
N VAL A 105 -5.12 10.25 9.54
CA VAL A 105 -4.55 11.51 9.03
C VAL A 105 -3.05 11.65 9.33
N VAL A 106 -2.48 10.78 10.18
CA VAL A 106 -1.08 10.86 10.58
C VAL A 106 -0.18 10.72 9.35
N SER A 107 0.85 11.57 9.30
CA SER A 107 1.83 11.60 8.23
C SER A 107 3.06 10.78 8.58
N ARG A 108 3.84 10.42 7.55
CA ARG A 108 5.08 9.66 7.73
C ARG A 108 6.09 10.44 8.58
N THR A 109 6.70 9.76 9.54
CA THR A 109 7.75 10.28 10.42
C THR A 109 9.15 10.08 9.87
N ASN A 110 9.40 8.94 9.20
CA ASN A 110 10.74 8.49 8.78
C ASN A 110 11.75 8.40 9.96
N ASP A 111 11.27 8.07 11.15
CA ASP A 111 12.04 7.93 12.40
C ASP A 111 12.62 6.51 12.56
N PHE A 112 13.39 6.09 11.57
CA PHE A 112 14.04 4.78 11.53
C PHE A 112 14.97 4.57 12.73
N ARG A 113 14.82 3.44 13.42
CA ARG A 113 15.60 3.15 14.63
C ARG A 113 15.71 1.65 14.90
N VAL A 114 16.71 1.27 15.69
CA VAL A 114 16.87 -0.11 16.16
C VAL A 114 15.71 -0.48 17.08
N ASP A 115 15.32 -1.75 17.05
CA ASP A 115 14.28 -2.30 17.92
C ASP A 115 14.91 -2.82 19.21
N SER A 116 14.57 -2.17 20.33
CA SER A 116 15.11 -2.55 21.64
C SER A 116 14.53 -3.85 22.21
N LEU A 117 13.44 -4.38 21.60
CA LEU A 117 12.88 -5.67 22.02
C LEU A 117 13.68 -6.85 21.45
N ILE A 118 14.52 -6.64 20.43
CA ILE A 118 15.38 -7.68 19.85
C ILE A 118 16.71 -7.74 20.61
N LYS A 119 16.87 -8.75 21.46
CA LYS A 119 18.01 -8.89 22.39
C LYS A 119 19.38 -8.91 21.71
N ASN A 120 19.48 -9.54 20.55
CA ASN A 120 20.74 -9.71 19.80
C ASN A 120 20.99 -8.58 18.78
N GLY A 121 20.24 -7.48 18.90
CA GLY A 121 20.30 -6.34 17.99
C GLY A 121 19.67 -6.61 16.63
N THR A 122 19.12 -5.56 16.03
CA THR A 122 18.57 -5.59 14.67
C THR A 122 19.59 -5.15 13.63
N ALA A 123 19.18 -5.15 12.37
CA ALA A 123 19.75 -4.24 11.39
C ALA A 123 19.67 -2.78 11.87
N GLU A 124 20.50 -1.92 11.31
CA GLU A 124 20.58 -0.50 11.63
C GLU A 124 20.84 0.35 10.37
N GLU A 125 21.03 1.65 10.53
CA GLU A 125 21.21 2.57 9.40
C GLU A 125 22.38 2.18 8.49
N GLU A 126 23.52 1.82 9.08
CA GLU A 126 24.75 1.43 8.39
C GLU A 126 24.60 0.13 7.57
N ASP A 127 23.50 -0.61 7.75
CA ASP A 127 23.20 -1.80 6.95
C ASP A 127 22.55 -1.49 5.61
N TYR A 128 21.91 -0.32 5.49
CA TYR A 128 21.17 0.09 4.30
C TYR A 128 21.92 1.15 3.50
N PHE A 129 22.65 2.03 4.17
CA PHE A 129 23.41 3.06 3.47
C PHE A 129 24.62 3.55 4.25
N LEU A 130 25.60 4.06 3.53
CA LEU A 130 26.68 4.86 4.12
C LEU A 130 26.46 6.33 3.81
N THR A 131 26.76 7.18 4.79
CA THR A 131 26.79 8.63 4.61
C THR A 131 28.23 9.10 4.45
N LYS A 132 28.46 9.99 3.49
CA LYS A 132 29.74 10.68 3.32
C LYS A 132 29.52 12.14 3.00
N LYS A 133 30.49 12.99 3.31
CA LYS A 133 30.47 14.39 2.89
C LYS A 133 31.05 14.53 1.49
N ASP A 134 30.40 15.28 0.62
CA ASP A 134 30.96 15.69 -0.66
C ASP A 134 31.94 16.85 -0.50
N GLU A 135 32.60 17.25 -1.60
CA GLU A 135 33.56 18.36 -1.62
C GLU A 135 32.94 19.70 -1.20
N SER A 136 31.61 19.82 -1.24
CA SER A 136 30.83 21.00 -0.83
C SER A 136 30.28 20.89 0.60
N GLY A 137 30.57 19.81 1.34
CA GLY A 137 30.08 19.57 2.70
C GLY A 137 28.65 19.02 2.79
N ASN A 138 28.02 18.64 1.68
CA ASN A 138 26.71 18.01 1.67
C ASN A 138 26.83 16.52 2.00
N THR A 139 25.83 15.97 2.70
CA THR A 139 25.78 14.53 2.96
C THR A 139 25.27 13.80 1.71
N ILE A 140 26.11 12.94 1.14
CA ILE A 140 25.75 11.94 0.13
C ILE A 140 25.41 10.64 0.83
N TYR A 141 24.33 10.01 0.37
CA TYR A 141 23.90 8.69 0.79
C TYR A 141 24.25 7.66 -0.29
N ASP A 142 24.90 6.58 0.10
CA ASP A 142 25.15 5.43 -0.77
C ASP A 142 24.31 4.25 -0.26
N GLY A 143 23.10 4.13 -0.80
CA GLY A 143 22.08 3.18 -0.36
C GLY A 143 22.29 1.73 -0.76
N PHE A 144 23.50 1.37 -1.18
CA PHE A 144 23.85 0.01 -1.63
C PHE A 144 22.95 -0.57 -2.74
N GLY A 145 22.11 0.26 -3.36
CA GLY A 145 21.09 -0.14 -4.35
C GLY A 145 19.72 -0.53 -3.77
N TYR A 146 19.48 -0.40 -2.46
CA TYR A 146 18.25 -0.84 -1.80
C TYR A 146 17.58 0.26 -0.97
N ASP A 147 16.25 0.22 -0.91
CA ASP A 147 15.44 0.95 0.05
C ASP A 147 15.35 0.20 1.39
N ARG A 148 15.04 0.94 2.45
CA ARG A 148 14.51 0.39 3.70
C ARG A 148 13.03 0.05 3.49
N GLY A 149 12.77 -1.17 3.01
CA GLY A 149 11.42 -1.63 2.68
C GLY A 149 10.69 -2.17 3.90
N HIS A 150 9.52 -1.61 4.21
CA HIS A 150 8.69 -2.06 5.33
C HIS A 150 8.05 -3.43 5.02
N LEU A 151 7.86 -4.25 6.06
CA LEU A 151 7.00 -5.43 5.97
C LEU A 151 5.56 -5.10 6.40
N ALA A 152 5.39 -4.54 7.60
CA ALA A 152 4.17 -3.85 8.04
C ALA A 152 4.28 -2.35 7.69
N PRO A 153 3.59 -1.86 6.64
CA PRO A 153 3.86 -0.53 6.09
C PRO A 153 3.24 0.58 6.95
N SER A 154 3.97 1.68 7.12
CA SER A 154 3.53 2.81 7.97
C SER A 154 2.17 3.38 7.56
N ALA A 155 1.81 3.27 6.28
CA ALA A 155 0.55 3.74 5.74
C ALA A 155 -0.67 3.00 6.33
N ASP A 156 -0.50 1.74 6.76
CA ASP A 156 -1.58 0.95 7.38
C ASP A 156 -1.92 1.44 8.80
N PHE A 157 -1.03 2.23 9.40
CA PHE A 157 -1.12 2.70 10.78
C PHE A 157 -1.40 4.21 10.91
N ARG A 158 -1.81 4.90 9.84
CA ARG A 158 -2.04 6.36 9.84
C ARG A 158 -3.13 6.86 10.80
N TRP A 159 -3.82 5.97 11.50
CA TRP A 159 -4.81 6.27 12.52
C TRP A 159 -4.21 6.33 13.94
N SER A 160 -2.93 5.96 14.12
CA SER A 160 -2.22 5.97 15.40
C SER A 160 -0.79 6.49 15.21
N GLU A 161 -0.41 7.54 15.92
CA GLU A 161 0.95 8.08 15.85
C GLU A 161 1.98 7.07 16.39
N LYS A 162 1.61 6.40 17.47
CA LYS A 162 2.44 5.38 18.11
C LYS A 162 2.70 4.20 17.17
N ALA A 163 1.65 3.59 16.62
CA ALA A 163 1.78 2.45 15.71
C ALA A 163 2.55 2.83 14.43
N LEU A 164 2.29 4.03 13.89
CA LEU A 164 3.00 4.53 12.73
C LEU A 164 4.49 4.70 13.01
N SER A 165 4.86 5.31 14.13
CA SER A 165 6.28 5.44 14.53
C SER A 165 6.92 4.07 14.76
N GLU A 166 6.25 3.14 15.44
CA GLU A 166 6.77 1.78 15.67
C GLU A 166 7.00 1.00 14.37
N SER A 167 6.28 1.30 13.28
CA SER A 167 6.55 0.66 11.97
C SER A 167 7.92 0.99 11.38
N TYR A 168 8.62 2.02 11.89
CA TYR A 168 9.96 2.42 11.45
C TYR A 168 11.10 1.67 12.16
N TYR A 169 10.81 0.68 13.02
CA TYR A 169 11.86 -0.18 13.56
C TYR A 169 12.55 -1.01 12.45
N TYR A 170 13.87 -1.16 12.54
CA TYR A 170 14.63 -1.99 11.60
C TYR A 170 14.29 -3.49 11.69
N SER A 171 13.66 -3.95 12.79
CA SER A 171 13.07 -5.29 12.86
C SER A 171 11.97 -5.52 11.82
N ASN A 172 11.30 -4.44 11.38
CA ASN A 172 10.25 -4.43 10.36
C ASN A 172 10.76 -4.07 8.96
N MET A 173 12.08 -4.10 8.73
CA MET A 173 12.68 -3.72 7.44
C MET A 173 13.32 -4.90 6.73
N THR A 174 13.29 -4.86 5.40
CA THR A 174 14.12 -5.68 4.52
C THR A 174 14.76 -4.79 3.46
N PRO A 175 15.97 -5.12 2.97
CA PRO A 175 16.50 -4.45 1.79
C PRO A 175 15.59 -4.80 0.62
N GLN A 176 15.09 -3.77 -0.07
CA GLN A 176 14.19 -3.92 -1.21
C GLN A 176 14.68 -3.06 -2.38
N LEU A 177 14.70 -3.59 -3.60
CA LEU A 177 15.03 -2.78 -4.77
C LEU A 177 14.04 -1.62 -4.91
N PRO A 178 14.48 -0.39 -5.26
CA PRO A 178 13.59 0.76 -5.39
C PRO A 178 12.41 0.53 -6.32
N GLU A 179 12.62 -0.10 -7.48
CA GLU A 179 11.59 -0.42 -8.45
C GLU A 179 10.62 -1.50 -7.97
N PHE A 180 11.03 -2.34 -7.03
CA PHE A 180 10.15 -3.29 -6.36
C PHE A 180 9.30 -2.58 -5.30
N ASN A 181 9.95 -1.91 -4.36
CA ASN A 181 9.33 -1.27 -3.19
C ASN A 181 8.36 -0.17 -3.60
N ARG A 182 8.81 0.76 -4.45
CA ARG A 182 8.07 1.99 -4.80
C ARG A 182 7.01 1.76 -5.87
N GLU A 183 7.01 0.60 -6.52
CA GLU A 183 6.03 0.29 -7.56
C GLU A 183 5.15 -0.91 -7.21
N ILE A 184 5.59 -2.14 -7.54
CA ILE A 184 4.69 -3.29 -7.47
C ILE A 184 4.28 -3.61 -6.04
N TRP A 185 5.20 -3.46 -5.08
CA TRP A 185 4.91 -3.68 -3.67
C TRP A 185 3.94 -2.64 -3.12
N ALA A 186 4.22 -1.34 -3.35
CA ALA A 186 3.30 -0.25 -3.01
C ALA A 186 1.90 -0.43 -3.63
N LYS A 187 1.79 -0.93 -4.87
CA LYS A 187 0.49 -1.22 -5.51
C LYS A 187 -0.30 -2.33 -4.80
N ILE A 188 0.38 -3.36 -4.29
CA ILE A 188 -0.27 -4.42 -3.52
C ILE A 188 -0.73 -3.88 -2.17
N GLU A 189 0.10 -3.10 -1.48
CA GLU A 189 -0.27 -2.46 -0.23
C GLU A 189 -1.46 -1.51 -0.40
N ASP A 190 -1.46 -0.69 -1.45
CA ASP A 190 -2.58 0.18 -1.80
C ASP A 190 -3.85 -0.62 -2.13
N PHE A 191 -3.72 -1.74 -2.85
CA PHE A 191 -4.84 -2.62 -3.18
C PHE A 191 -5.53 -3.14 -1.91
N LEU A 192 -4.76 -3.62 -0.94
CA LEU A 192 -5.30 -4.11 0.34
C LEU A 192 -5.91 -3.00 1.19
N ARG A 193 -5.29 -1.80 1.25
CA ARG A 193 -5.92 -0.64 1.92
C ARG A 193 -7.22 -0.21 1.26
N GLN A 194 -7.29 -0.24 -0.08
CA GLN A 194 -8.50 0.10 -0.82
C GLN A 194 -9.65 -0.87 -0.56
N TYR A 195 -9.36 -2.13 -0.22
CA TYR A 195 -10.39 -3.05 0.26
C TYR A 195 -11.09 -2.50 1.51
N ILE A 196 -10.34 -1.98 2.47
CA ILE A 196 -10.87 -1.42 3.73
C ILE A 196 -11.60 -0.09 3.49
N TYR A 197 -11.06 0.80 2.66
CA TYR A 197 -11.76 2.06 2.32
C TYR A 197 -13.13 1.83 1.69
N ASN A 198 -13.30 0.75 0.92
CA ASN A 198 -14.59 0.39 0.33
C ASN A 198 -15.46 -0.51 1.22
N ASN A 199 -14.91 -1.03 2.33
CA ASN A 199 -15.62 -1.82 3.33
C ASN A 199 -15.29 -1.30 4.75
N PRO A 200 -15.71 -0.07 5.11
CA PRO A 200 -15.23 0.65 6.29
C PRO A 200 -15.69 0.08 7.64
N THR A 201 -16.33 -1.09 7.62
CA THR A 201 -16.75 -1.84 8.81
C THR A 201 -15.91 -3.09 9.03
N LYS A 202 -14.90 -3.33 8.19
CA LYS A 202 -14.10 -4.54 8.20
C LYS A 202 -12.67 -4.27 8.61
N ASP A 203 -12.05 -5.30 9.17
CA ASP A 203 -10.61 -5.39 9.39
C ASP A 203 -10.08 -6.60 8.61
N ILE A 204 -8.85 -6.53 8.11
CA ILE A 204 -8.18 -7.68 7.48
C ILE A 204 -6.85 -7.98 8.14
N TYR A 205 -6.55 -9.26 8.27
CA TYR A 205 -5.34 -9.77 8.89
C TYR A 205 -4.29 -9.98 7.82
N ILE A 206 -3.11 -9.40 8.03
CA ILE A 206 -2.02 -9.39 7.07
C ILE A 206 -0.82 -10.11 7.66
N VAL A 207 -0.23 -11.01 6.89
CA VAL A 207 1.12 -11.53 7.14
C VAL A 207 2.02 -11.11 5.99
N THR A 208 3.20 -10.58 6.30
CA THR A 208 4.17 -10.11 5.30
C THR A 208 5.56 -10.61 5.64
N ALA A 209 6.29 -11.12 4.67
CA ALA A 209 7.67 -11.53 4.89
C ALA A 209 8.50 -11.61 3.60
N PRO A 210 9.84 -11.60 3.70
CA PRO A 210 10.69 -12.17 2.68
C PRO A 210 10.57 -13.71 2.65
N VAL A 211 10.86 -14.34 1.51
CA VAL A 211 11.12 -15.79 1.48
C VAL A 211 12.54 -16.02 1.99
N ILE A 212 12.67 -16.55 3.21
CA ILE A 212 13.96 -16.88 3.82
C ILE A 212 14.48 -18.22 3.33
N LYS A 213 15.77 -18.25 3.00
CA LYS A 213 16.56 -19.46 2.67
C LYS A 213 17.96 -19.30 3.24
N ASP A 214 18.58 -20.39 3.66
CA ASP A 214 19.91 -20.38 4.29
C ASP A 214 21.00 -19.78 3.38
N ASP A 215 20.85 -19.91 2.06
CA ASP A 215 21.83 -19.50 1.05
C ASP A 215 21.59 -18.10 0.46
N LEU A 216 20.70 -17.29 1.06
CA LEU A 216 20.48 -15.92 0.62
C LEU A 216 21.78 -15.11 0.61
N LYS A 217 22.00 -14.38 -0.49
CA LYS A 217 23.14 -13.46 -0.64
C LYS A 217 23.14 -12.43 0.48
N LYS A 218 24.31 -12.16 1.03
CA LYS A 218 24.50 -11.09 2.03
C LYS A 218 24.83 -9.77 1.34
N GLN A 219 24.38 -8.66 1.92
CA GLN A 219 24.81 -7.32 1.53
C GLN A 219 26.22 -7.09 2.06
N GLU A 220 27.23 -7.25 1.21
CA GLU A 220 28.63 -7.20 1.64
C GLU A 220 29.05 -5.87 2.28
N ARG A 221 28.36 -4.79 1.93
CA ARG A 221 28.67 -3.46 2.45
C ARG A 221 27.97 -3.15 3.78
N SER A 222 26.98 -3.95 4.16
CA SER A 222 26.25 -3.79 5.42
C SER A 222 27.11 -4.23 6.61
N LYS A 223 26.99 -3.53 7.73
CA LYS A 223 27.73 -3.79 8.97
C LYS A 223 27.43 -5.18 9.54
N ASN A 224 26.14 -5.52 9.60
CA ASN A 224 25.61 -6.75 10.17
C ASN A 224 25.41 -7.85 9.11
N LYS A 225 25.89 -7.65 7.87
CA LYS A 225 25.75 -8.62 6.77
C LYS A 225 24.30 -9.05 6.58
N ILE A 226 23.39 -8.09 6.48
CA ILE A 226 21.96 -8.36 6.25
C ILE A 226 21.76 -9.17 4.96
N SER A 227 20.79 -10.07 4.94
CA SER A 227 20.52 -10.86 3.74
C SER A 227 19.73 -10.04 2.71
N ILE A 228 19.78 -10.45 1.45
CA ILE A 228 19.05 -9.84 0.35
C ILE A 228 17.99 -10.85 -0.11
N PRO A 229 16.70 -10.65 0.22
CA PRO A 229 15.64 -11.57 -0.19
C PRO A 229 15.48 -11.65 -1.71
N GLU A 230 15.23 -12.84 -2.25
CA GLU A 230 14.93 -12.97 -3.69
C GLU A 230 13.44 -12.73 -4.00
N TYR A 231 12.58 -12.98 -3.02
CA TYR A 231 11.13 -12.86 -3.09
C TYR A 231 10.59 -12.32 -1.78
N HIS A 232 9.44 -11.65 -1.85
CA HIS A 232 8.60 -11.35 -0.70
C HIS A 232 7.20 -11.86 -0.95
N TYR A 233 6.50 -12.21 0.13
CA TYR A 233 5.10 -12.55 0.10
C TYR A 233 4.28 -11.68 1.04
N LYS A 234 3.01 -11.48 0.67
CA LYS A 234 2.01 -10.82 1.50
C LYS A 234 0.71 -11.60 1.43
N ILE A 235 0.20 -12.01 2.57
CA ILE A 235 -1.05 -12.75 2.74
C ILE A 235 -2.06 -11.81 3.37
N ALA A 236 -3.30 -11.84 2.90
CA ALA A 236 -4.42 -11.12 3.49
C ALA A 236 -5.59 -12.06 3.71
N VAL A 237 -6.20 -11.98 4.89
CA VAL A 237 -7.38 -12.76 5.28
C VAL A 237 -8.48 -11.84 5.81
N ASP A 238 -9.68 -12.00 5.26
CA ASP A 238 -10.94 -11.44 5.80
C ASP A 238 -11.67 -12.60 6.49
N LEU A 239 -11.61 -12.64 7.82
CA LEU A 239 -12.21 -13.70 8.63
C LEU A 239 -13.75 -13.66 8.62
N GLU A 240 -14.35 -12.48 8.47
CA GLU A 240 -15.81 -12.32 8.45
C GLU A 240 -16.40 -12.93 7.17
N ASP A 241 -15.76 -12.67 6.02
CA ASP A 241 -16.17 -13.21 4.73
C ASP A 241 -15.54 -14.57 4.40
N LYS A 242 -14.61 -15.05 5.23
CA LYS A 242 -13.83 -16.27 5.02
C LYS A 242 -13.13 -16.28 3.66
N LYS A 243 -12.34 -15.24 3.40
CA LYS A 243 -11.58 -15.07 2.16
C LYS A 243 -10.08 -14.97 2.47
N GLY A 244 -9.27 -15.62 1.65
CA GLY A 244 -7.82 -15.46 1.61
C GLY A 244 -7.35 -14.92 0.26
N ILE A 245 -6.18 -14.30 0.26
CA ILE A 245 -5.38 -14.04 -0.94
C ILE A 245 -3.91 -13.93 -0.54
N ALA A 246 -3.01 -14.46 -1.36
CA ALA A 246 -1.58 -14.27 -1.20
C ALA A 246 -0.96 -13.68 -2.48
N PHE A 247 0.12 -12.93 -2.30
CA PHE A 247 0.97 -12.42 -3.37
C PHE A 247 2.38 -12.93 -3.16
N LEU A 248 3.03 -13.46 -4.20
CA LEU A 248 4.44 -13.82 -4.21
C LEU A 248 5.17 -13.03 -5.29
N VAL A 249 6.02 -12.11 -4.88
CA VAL A 249 6.63 -11.13 -5.78
C VAL A 249 8.15 -11.29 -5.75
N PRO A 250 8.81 -11.52 -6.89
CA PRO A 250 10.26 -11.51 -6.94
C PRO A 250 10.77 -10.09 -6.69
N GLN A 251 11.94 -9.94 -6.08
CA GLN A 251 12.59 -8.65 -5.84
C GLN A 251 13.13 -8.06 -7.16
N LYS A 252 12.22 -7.64 -8.05
CA LYS A 252 12.45 -6.99 -9.34
C LYS A 252 11.12 -6.43 -9.87
N ASN A 253 11.17 -5.37 -10.66
CA ASN A 253 9.98 -4.89 -11.35
C ASN A 253 9.88 -5.50 -12.75
N LEU A 254 8.91 -6.40 -12.95
CA LEU A 254 8.61 -6.96 -14.27
C LEU A 254 7.60 -6.13 -15.07
N GLY A 255 7.03 -5.09 -14.46
CA GLY A 255 5.98 -4.29 -15.09
C GLY A 255 4.62 -4.99 -15.22
N ASN A 256 4.50 -6.21 -14.71
CA ASN A 256 3.25 -6.96 -14.67
C ASN A 256 2.29 -6.36 -13.63
N PRO A 257 0.97 -6.52 -13.82
CA PRO A 257 -0.01 -6.06 -12.84
C PRO A 257 -0.06 -7.03 -11.63
N ILE A 258 -0.65 -6.59 -10.50
CA ILE A 258 -0.65 -7.34 -9.23
C ILE A 258 -1.22 -8.76 -9.34
N GLU A 259 -2.19 -8.98 -10.24
CA GLU A 259 -2.86 -10.26 -10.49
C GLU A 259 -1.89 -11.34 -10.94
N TYR A 260 -0.81 -10.94 -11.62
CA TYR A 260 0.23 -11.86 -12.08
C TYR A 260 0.95 -12.54 -10.91
N TYR A 261 0.96 -11.91 -9.74
CA TYR A 261 1.68 -12.38 -8.56
C TYR A 261 0.77 -13.07 -7.55
N VAL A 262 -0.52 -13.23 -7.85
CA VAL A 262 -1.48 -13.86 -6.95
C VAL A 262 -1.24 -15.37 -6.90
N VAL A 263 -1.19 -15.91 -5.69
CA VAL A 263 -1.06 -17.34 -5.39
C VAL A 263 -1.99 -17.70 -4.22
N THR A 264 -2.15 -18.99 -3.94
CA THR A 264 -2.87 -19.46 -2.75
C THR A 264 -1.98 -19.36 -1.50
N ILE A 265 -2.59 -19.32 -0.32
CA ILE A 265 -1.84 -19.38 0.95
C ILE A 265 -1.14 -20.73 1.06
N ASP A 266 -1.82 -21.84 0.68
CA ASP A 266 -1.22 -23.18 0.55
C ASP A 266 0.11 -23.18 -0.24
N SER A 267 0.16 -22.38 -1.33
CA SER A 267 1.36 -22.28 -2.15
C SER A 267 2.51 -21.58 -1.42
N ILE A 268 2.19 -20.60 -0.55
CA ILE A 268 3.18 -19.95 0.31
C ILE A 268 3.66 -20.92 1.39
N GLU A 269 2.75 -21.64 2.05
CA GLU A 269 3.12 -22.65 3.06
C GLU A 269 4.06 -23.71 2.49
N ASN A 270 3.79 -24.20 1.28
CA ASN A 270 4.64 -25.18 0.62
C ASN A 270 6.05 -24.67 0.31
N ILE A 271 6.27 -23.35 0.16
CA ILE A 271 7.60 -22.79 -0.07
C ILE A 271 8.31 -22.36 1.22
N THR A 272 7.57 -22.00 2.28
CA THR A 272 8.13 -21.50 3.53
C THR A 272 8.19 -22.55 4.64
N ASN A 273 7.39 -23.60 4.54
CA ASN A 273 7.07 -24.55 5.63
C ASN A 273 6.52 -23.86 6.88
N ILE A 274 5.79 -22.76 6.72
CA ILE A 274 5.09 -22.06 7.81
C ILE A 274 3.61 -22.36 7.66
N ASN A 275 2.97 -22.84 8.73
CA ASN A 275 1.52 -22.92 8.85
C ASN A 275 0.97 -21.53 9.20
N PHE A 276 0.19 -20.93 8.32
CA PHE A 276 -0.41 -19.62 8.56
C PHE A 276 -1.78 -19.78 9.23
N TYR A 277 -2.10 -18.90 10.18
CA TYR A 277 -3.40 -18.90 10.86
C TYR A 277 -3.81 -20.27 11.45
N PRO A 278 -2.94 -20.96 12.22
CA PRO A 278 -3.16 -22.33 12.72
C PRO A 278 -4.34 -22.50 13.68
N LYS A 279 -5.00 -21.40 14.05
CA LYS A 279 -6.19 -21.38 14.93
C LYS A 279 -7.50 -21.40 14.15
N LEU A 280 -7.45 -21.32 12.81
CA LEU A 280 -8.63 -21.53 11.98
C LEU A 280 -9.16 -22.95 12.18
N SER A 281 -10.47 -23.11 11.97
CA SER A 281 -11.03 -24.47 11.87
C SER A 281 -10.61 -25.10 10.56
N GLU A 282 -10.48 -26.44 10.50
CA GLU A 282 -10.11 -27.18 9.28
C GLU A 282 -11.00 -26.80 8.06
N GLN A 283 -12.27 -26.50 8.30
CA GLN A 283 -13.18 -26.04 7.25
C GLN A 283 -12.83 -24.64 6.73
N ASP A 284 -12.49 -23.73 7.63
CA ASP A 284 -12.18 -22.33 7.29
C ASP A 284 -10.79 -22.20 6.69
N GLU A 285 -9.81 -22.94 7.23
CA GLU A 285 -8.46 -23.10 6.67
C GLU A 285 -8.53 -23.50 5.20
N LYS A 286 -9.20 -24.63 4.89
CA LYS A 286 -9.38 -25.10 3.52
C LYS A 286 -10.06 -24.08 2.60
N LEU A 287 -11.06 -23.35 3.10
CA LEU A 287 -11.79 -22.36 2.31
C LEU A 287 -10.95 -21.11 2.03
N ILE A 288 -10.21 -20.63 3.03
CA ILE A 288 -9.43 -19.40 2.98
C ILE A 288 -8.12 -19.63 2.22
N GLU A 289 -7.44 -20.74 2.47
CA GLU A 289 -6.05 -20.92 2.06
C GLU A 289 -5.90 -21.42 0.63
N SER A 290 -6.90 -22.15 0.11
CA SER A 290 -6.97 -22.59 -1.28
C SER A 290 -7.51 -21.53 -2.25
N GLU A 291 -7.92 -20.37 -1.75
CA GLU A 291 -8.48 -19.27 -2.55
C GLU A 291 -7.38 -18.42 -3.22
N SER A 292 -7.65 -17.97 -4.44
CA SER A 292 -6.77 -17.05 -5.18
C SER A 292 -7.54 -16.07 -6.08
N ASP A 293 -8.86 -15.97 -5.94
CA ASP A 293 -9.70 -15.06 -6.72
C ASP A 293 -9.56 -13.61 -6.22
N ILE A 294 -8.63 -12.89 -6.83
CA ILE A 294 -8.46 -11.44 -6.62
C ILE A 294 -9.73 -10.62 -6.92
N GLY A 295 -10.67 -11.15 -7.73
CA GLY A 295 -11.96 -10.53 -7.98
C GLY A 295 -12.78 -10.31 -6.70
N LYS A 296 -12.68 -11.21 -5.73
CA LYS A 296 -13.36 -11.12 -4.42
C LYS A 296 -12.85 -9.98 -3.55
N TRP A 297 -11.65 -9.50 -3.84
CA TRP A 297 -10.94 -8.43 -3.13
C TRP A 297 -11.03 -7.07 -3.84
N ARG A 298 -11.57 -7.04 -5.07
CA ARG A 298 -11.76 -5.79 -5.81
C ARG A 298 -13.02 -5.05 -5.37
N SER A 299 -12.91 -3.73 -5.27
CA SER A 299 -13.98 -2.85 -4.82
C SER A 299 -13.93 -1.48 -5.52
N GLY A 300 -15.03 -0.74 -5.49
CA GLY A 300 -15.12 0.56 -6.15
C GLY A 300 -14.89 0.50 -7.67
N ARG A 301 -13.96 1.32 -8.18
CA ARG A 301 -13.69 1.46 -9.63
C ARG A 301 -13.05 0.21 -10.27
N SER A 302 -12.36 -0.62 -9.50
CA SER A 302 -11.75 -1.86 -10.00
C SER A 302 -12.71 -3.06 -9.95
N LYS A 303 -13.96 -2.89 -9.46
CA LYS A 303 -14.94 -3.97 -9.33
C LYS A 303 -15.17 -4.75 -10.63
N ASN A 304 -15.10 -4.07 -11.77
CA ASN A 304 -15.30 -4.67 -13.09
C ASN A 304 -14.00 -5.09 -13.77
N ASP A 305 -12.83 -4.80 -13.19
CA ASP A 305 -11.56 -5.26 -13.73
C ASP A 305 -11.59 -6.79 -13.81
N GLN A 306 -10.85 -7.35 -14.77
CA GLN A 306 -10.75 -8.78 -15.03
C GLN A 306 -9.31 -9.24 -14.91
N THR A 307 -9.12 -10.52 -14.63
CA THR A 307 -7.79 -11.12 -14.78
C THR A 307 -7.47 -11.24 -16.28
N PRO A 308 -6.22 -10.94 -16.69
CA PRO A 308 -5.81 -11.16 -18.08
C PRO A 308 -6.08 -12.60 -18.51
N LEU A 309 -6.56 -12.77 -19.75
CA LEU A 309 -6.87 -14.08 -20.29
C LEU A 309 -5.63 -15.00 -20.27
N ASP A 310 -5.83 -16.28 -19.93
CA ASP A 310 -4.77 -17.28 -19.97
C ASP A 310 -4.29 -17.47 -21.42
N ILE A 311 -3.00 -17.28 -21.65
CA ILE A 311 -2.32 -17.44 -22.94
C ILE A 311 -2.65 -18.80 -23.58
N LYS A 312 -2.79 -19.87 -22.77
CA LYS A 312 -3.09 -21.23 -23.27
C LYS A 312 -4.48 -21.33 -23.90
N THR A 313 -5.40 -20.44 -23.54
CA THR A 313 -6.77 -20.39 -24.05
C THR A 313 -6.90 -19.51 -25.30
N LEU A 314 -5.87 -18.73 -25.63
CA LEU A 314 -5.92 -17.78 -26.72
C LEU A 314 -5.69 -18.44 -28.09
N PRO A 315 -6.24 -17.87 -29.18
CA PRO A 315 -5.93 -18.31 -30.54
C PRO A 315 -4.43 -18.24 -30.86
N LYS A 316 -3.98 -19.03 -31.86
CA LYS A 316 -2.59 -18.94 -32.35
C LYS A 316 -2.24 -17.50 -32.75
N ASN A 317 -1.02 -17.07 -32.42
CA ASN A 317 -0.49 -15.72 -32.66
C ASN A 317 -1.28 -14.61 -31.96
N SER A 318 -1.85 -14.93 -30.78
CA SER A 318 -2.45 -13.96 -29.88
C SER A 318 -1.71 -13.90 -28.55
N TYR A 319 -1.80 -12.76 -27.89
CA TYR A 319 -1.16 -12.48 -26.62
C TYR A 319 -2.19 -11.84 -25.69
N ASN A 320 -2.08 -12.04 -24.38
CA ASN A 320 -2.93 -11.32 -23.45
C ASN A 320 -2.43 -9.88 -23.25
N THR A 321 -3.21 -9.07 -22.55
CA THR A 321 -2.91 -7.65 -22.29
C THR A 321 -1.58 -7.43 -21.56
N VAL A 322 -1.16 -8.34 -20.68
CA VAL A 322 0.10 -8.24 -19.94
C VAL A 322 1.30 -8.50 -20.85
N ASN A 323 1.22 -9.52 -21.70
CA ASN A 323 2.28 -9.82 -22.66
C ASN A 323 2.41 -8.77 -23.76
N ALA A 324 1.41 -7.91 -23.96
CA ALA A 324 1.47 -6.86 -24.97
C ALA A 324 2.71 -5.95 -24.79
N ARG A 325 3.17 -5.75 -23.55
CA ARG A 325 4.32 -4.88 -23.23
C ARG A 325 5.62 -5.32 -23.91
N GLN A 326 5.81 -6.61 -24.19
CA GLN A 326 7.01 -7.11 -24.87
C GLN A 326 7.17 -6.55 -26.30
N PHE A 327 6.10 -6.02 -26.89
CA PHE A 327 6.10 -5.46 -28.24
C PHE A 327 6.32 -3.94 -28.27
N ASN A 328 6.52 -3.30 -27.10
CA ASN A 328 6.76 -1.85 -27.04
C ASN A 328 8.05 -1.44 -27.77
N GLU A 329 9.12 -2.24 -27.64
CA GLU A 329 10.43 -1.95 -28.26
C GLU A 329 10.51 -2.41 -29.72
N TYR A 330 9.69 -3.40 -30.10
CA TYR A 330 9.65 -3.97 -31.44
C TYR A 330 8.20 -4.04 -31.95
N PRO A 331 7.66 -2.93 -32.49
CA PRO A 331 6.26 -2.82 -32.85
C PRO A 331 5.91 -3.78 -34.00
N LYS A 332 5.37 -4.93 -33.64
CA LYS A 332 4.86 -5.96 -34.56
C LYS A 332 3.34 -5.92 -34.58
N GLU A 333 2.76 -6.23 -35.74
CA GLU A 333 1.33 -6.46 -35.84
C GLU A 333 1.00 -7.80 -35.17
N VAL A 334 0.23 -7.76 -34.08
CA VAL A 334 -0.15 -8.91 -33.27
C VAL A 334 -1.62 -8.80 -32.85
N ASN A 335 -2.20 -9.89 -32.35
CA ASN A 335 -3.52 -9.85 -31.72
C ASN A 335 -3.35 -9.75 -30.20
N ILE A 336 -3.88 -8.69 -29.60
CA ILE A 336 -3.93 -8.55 -28.14
C ILE A 336 -5.35 -8.84 -27.68
N CYS A 337 -5.50 -9.81 -26.77
CA CYS A 337 -6.78 -10.28 -26.29
C CYS A 337 -7.00 -9.94 -24.82
N GLY A 338 -8.22 -9.55 -24.47
CA GLY A 338 -8.64 -9.21 -23.12
C GLY A 338 -10.13 -8.87 -23.07
N THR A 339 -10.63 -8.57 -21.88
CA THR A 339 -12.02 -8.14 -21.68
C THR A 339 -12.09 -6.62 -21.67
N VAL A 340 -12.99 -6.00 -22.43
CA VAL A 340 -13.18 -4.54 -22.38
C VAL A 340 -13.94 -4.19 -21.11
N VAL A 341 -13.23 -3.75 -20.06
CA VAL A 341 -13.82 -3.48 -18.74
C VAL A 341 -14.25 -2.03 -18.56
N SER A 342 -13.67 -1.12 -19.34
CA SER A 342 -14.09 0.27 -19.36
C SER A 342 -13.91 0.92 -20.73
N THR A 343 -14.79 1.86 -21.03
CA THR A 343 -14.77 2.63 -22.27
C THR A 343 -14.92 4.11 -21.97
N HIS A 344 -14.21 4.96 -22.70
CA HIS A 344 -14.34 6.41 -22.57
C HIS A 344 -14.33 7.08 -23.93
N LYS A 345 -15.33 7.92 -24.21
CA LYS A 345 -15.36 8.77 -25.40
C LYS A 345 -14.95 10.18 -25.00
N SER A 346 -13.81 10.66 -25.53
CA SER A 346 -13.35 12.01 -25.24
C SER A 346 -14.23 13.07 -25.89
N ARG A 347 -14.12 14.32 -25.42
CA ARG A 347 -14.75 15.49 -26.05
C ARG A 347 -14.35 15.65 -27.53
N ASN A 348 -13.15 15.22 -27.89
CA ASN A 348 -12.65 15.25 -29.27
C ASN A 348 -13.12 14.04 -30.11
N GLY A 349 -13.99 13.19 -29.56
CA GLY A 349 -14.60 12.05 -30.26
C GLY A 349 -13.71 10.81 -30.39
N HIS A 350 -12.57 10.75 -29.68
CA HIS A 350 -11.76 9.53 -29.63
C HIS A 350 -12.37 8.55 -28.64
N ILE A 351 -12.39 7.27 -28.99
CA ILE A 351 -12.90 6.21 -28.13
C ILE A 351 -11.73 5.42 -27.57
N PHE A 352 -11.66 5.31 -26.26
CA PHE A 352 -10.69 4.50 -25.53
C PHE A 352 -11.40 3.25 -25.03
N LEU A 353 -10.84 2.08 -25.34
CA LEU A 353 -11.27 0.78 -24.84
C LEU A 353 -10.14 0.25 -23.95
N ASN A 354 -10.35 0.20 -22.64
CA ASN A 354 -9.35 -0.36 -21.73
C ASN A 354 -9.65 -1.83 -21.50
N LEU A 355 -8.66 -2.68 -21.73
CA LEU A 355 -8.79 -4.11 -21.60
C LEU A 355 -8.22 -4.56 -20.25
N ASP A 356 -8.97 -5.46 -19.59
CA ASP A 356 -8.74 -6.11 -18.29
C ASP A 356 -8.66 -5.17 -17.07
N LYS A 357 -8.15 -3.95 -17.21
CA LYS A 357 -8.14 -2.93 -16.15
C LYS A 357 -8.69 -1.59 -16.58
N SER A 358 -9.47 -0.99 -15.70
CA SER A 358 -10.07 0.32 -15.88
C SER A 358 -9.06 1.44 -15.64
N PHE A 359 -9.28 2.60 -16.27
CA PHE A 359 -8.51 3.81 -15.99
C PHE A 359 -8.63 4.21 -14.49
N PRO A 360 -7.55 4.66 -13.82
CA PRO A 360 -6.21 4.98 -14.34
C PRO A 360 -5.20 3.82 -14.33
N ASN A 361 -5.64 2.60 -14.01
CA ASN A 361 -4.77 1.43 -13.81
C ASN A 361 -4.71 0.51 -15.04
N GLN A 362 -5.05 1.02 -16.22
CA GLN A 362 -5.14 0.21 -17.44
C GLN A 362 -3.81 -0.50 -17.76
N VAL A 363 -3.89 -1.76 -18.16
CA VAL A 363 -2.73 -2.56 -18.61
C VAL A 363 -2.56 -2.54 -20.12
N PHE A 364 -3.66 -2.33 -20.84
CA PHE A 364 -3.68 -2.20 -22.28
C PHE A 364 -4.86 -1.31 -22.72
N THR A 365 -4.62 -0.43 -23.70
CA THR A 365 -5.67 0.43 -24.26
C THR A 365 -5.71 0.33 -25.77
N ALA A 366 -6.89 0.03 -26.32
CA ALA A 366 -7.17 0.23 -27.73
C ALA A 366 -7.86 1.58 -27.95
N THR A 367 -7.30 2.42 -28.82
CA THR A 367 -7.83 3.75 -29.11
C THR A 367 -8.35 3.81 -30.54
N ILE A 368 -9.66 4.01 -30.69
CA ILE A 368 -10.29 4.30 -31.98
C ILE A 368 -10.31 5.82 -32.16
N TRP A 369 -9.46 6.31 -33.07
CA TRP A 369 -9.44 7.73 -33.42
C TRP A 369 -10.76 8.16 -34.05
N LYS A 370 -11.13 9.44 -33.87
CA LYS A 370 -12.41 9.99 -34.39
C LYS A 370 -12.53 9.80 -35.90
N SER A 371 -11.40 9.88 -36.63
CA SER A 371 -11.36 9.64 -38.07
C SER A 371 -11.79 8.23 -38.48
N ASN A 372 -11.65 7.26 -37.57
CA ASN A 372 -11.91 5.85 -37.84
C ASN A 372 -13.28 5.40 -37.35
N THR A 373 -14.00 6.21 -36.55
CA THR A 373 -15.33 5.85 -36.04
C THR A 373 -16.34 5.50 -37.14
N PRO A 374 -16.35 6.12 -38.34
CA PRO A 374 -17.27 5.72 -39.42
C PRO A 374 -17.02 4.30 -39.96
N ASN A 375 -15.86 3.69 -39.66
CA ASN A 375 -15.51 2.34 -40.11
C ASN A 375 -16.03 1.23 -39.18
N PHE A 376 -16.93 1.57 -38.25
CA PHE A 376 -17.57 0.65 -37.32
C PHE A 376 -19.09 0.72 -37.50
N SER A 377 -19.72 -0.42 -37.75
CA SER A 377 -21.18 -0.53 -37.94
C SER A 377 -21.99 -0.38 -36.66
N TYR A 378 -21.31 -0.33 -35.51
CA TYR A 378 -21.88 -0.21 -34.16
C TYR A 378 -21.14 0.87 -33.38
N GLU A 379 -21.74 1.36 -32.28
CA GLU A 379 -21.08 2.26 -31.31
C GLU A 379 -20.07 1.47 -30.46
N PRO A 380 -18.74 1.54 -30.73
CA PRO A 380 -17.77 0.64 -30.10
C PRO A 380 -17.71 0.78 -28.58
N GLU A 381 -17.88 2.00 -28.06
CA GLU A 381 -17.88 2.31 -26.63
C GLU A 381 -19.04 1.66 -25.87
N LYS A 382 -20.17 1.39 -26.54
CA LYS A 382 -21.32 0.72 -25.91
C LYS A 382 -21.29 -0.77 -26.19
N PHE A 383 -21.06 -1.16 -27.44
CA PHE A 383 -21.20 -2.53 -27.89
C PHE A 383 -20.09 -3.43 -27.38
N LEU A 384 -18.85 -2.94 -27.28
CA LEU A 384 -17.71 -3.76 -26.87
C LEU A 384 -17.56 -3.86 -25.35
N LEU A 385 -18.23 -3.02 -24.57
CA LEU A 385 -18.17 -3.06 -23.11
C LEU A 385 -18.58 -4.45 -22.58
N ASN A 386 -17.80 -4.98 -21.64
CA ASN A 386 -17.91 -6.31 -21.04
C ASN A 386 -17.70 -7.49 -22.01
N LYS A 387 -17.31 -7.25 -23.27
CA LYS A 387 -16.98 -8.34 -24.19
C LYS A 387 -15.51 -8.72 -24.10
N LYS A 388 -15.23 -10.02 -24.23
CA LYS A 388 -13.88 -10.52 -24.52
C LYS A 388 -13.58 -10.27 -25.99
N VAL A 389 -12.44 -9.67 -26.29
CA VAL A 389 -12.05 -9.31 -27.65
C VAL A 389 -10.58 -9.64 -27.89
N CYS A 390 -10.21 -9.86 -29.15
CA CYS A 390 -8.86 -9.81 -29.67
C CYS A 390 -8.76 -8.66 -30.67
N ILE A 391 -7.83 -7.75 -30.45
CA ILE A 391 -7.62 -6.57 -31.27
C ILE A 391 -6.32 -6.73 -32.03
N LYS A 392 -6.42 -6.77 -33.36
CA LYS A 392 -5.29 -6.84 -34.26
C LYS A 392 -4.73 -5.44 -34.50
N GLY A 393 -3.43 -5.26 -34.29
CA GLY A 393 -2.76 -4.02 -34.63
C GLY A 393 -1.30 -3.99 -34.19
N LYS A 394 -0.60 -2.92 -34.56
CA LYS A 394 0.73 -2.65 -34.01
C LYS A 394 0.59 -2.17 -32.58
N VAL A 395 1.36 -2.77 -31.67
CA VAL A 395 1.45 -2.33 -30.27
C VAL A 395 2.54 -1.26 -30.16
N LYS A 396 2.23 -0.18 -29.44
CA LYS A 396 3.16 0.91 -29.13
C LYS A 396 2.96 1.36 -27.69
N ASP A 397 4.01 1.86 -27.06
CA ASP A 397 3.86 2.53 -25.78
C ASP A 397 3.16 3.89 -25.96
N TYR A 398 2.16 4.15 -25.13
CA TYR A 398 1.55 5.46 -24.99
C TYR A 398 1.47 5.83 -23.50
N LYS A 399 2.34 6.76 -23.09
CA LYS A 399 2.44 7.23 -21.70
C LYS A 399 2.60 6.06 -20.69
N GLY A 400 3.43 5.08 -21.02
CA GLY A 400 3.69 3.91 -20.17
C GLY A 400 2.65 2.79 -20.25
N THR A 401 1.62 2.94 -21.08
CA THR A 401 0.60 1.91 -21.34
C THR A 401 0.76 1.35 -22.76
N PRO A 402 1.01 0.04 -22.92
CA PRO A 402 0.94 -0.62 -24.23
C PRO A 402 -0.42 -0.38 -24.89
N SER A 403 -0.42 0.11 -26.12
CA SER A 403 -1.63 0.57 -26.80
C SER A 403 -1.65 0.16 -28.27
N THR A 404 -2.85 0.02 -28.81
CA THR A 404 -3.06 -0.19 -30.26
C THR A 404 -4.18 0.69 -30.80
N TYR A 405 -4.22 0.83 -32.13
CA TYR A 405 -5.08 1.80 -32.81
C TYR A 405 -5.86 1.10 -33.94
N PRO A 406 -6.97 0.39 -33.64
CA PRO A 406 -7.75 -0.28 -34.66
C PRO A 406 -8.41 0.72 -35.61
N GLU A 407 -8.27 0.49 -36.91
CA GLU A 407 -8.77 1.40 -37.96
C GLU A 407 -10.19 1.11 -38.42
N ASN A 408 -10.68 -0.11 -38.20
CA ASN A 408 -12.01 -0.56 -38.59
C ASN A 408 -12.46 -1.77 -37.76
N GLU A 409 -13.74 -2.12 -37.84
CA GLU A 409 -14.33 -3.22 -37.07
C GLU A 409 -13.68 -4.59 -37.32
N LYS A 410 -13.12 -4.85 -38.51
CA LYS A 410 -12.47 -6.14 -38.83
C LYS A 410 -11.19 -6.38 -38.03
N ALA A 411 -10.61 -5.32 -37.46
CA ALA A 411 -9.48 -5.43 -36.55
C ALA A 411 -9.87 -5.97 -35.16
N ILE A 412 -11.17 -6.02 -34.82
CA ILE A 412 -11.66 -6.45 -33.52
C ILE A 412 -12.47 -7.74 -33.69
N LYS A 413 -11.95 -8.83 -33.13
CA LYS A 413 -12.66 -10.11 -33.04
C LYS A 413 -13.23 -10.28 -31.65
N ILE A 414 -14.53 -10.54 -31.52
CA ILE A 414 -15.15 -10.91 -30.24
C ILE A 414 -14.87 -12.39 -29.96
N LEU A 415 -14.46 -12.69 -28.74
CA LEU A 415 -14.38 -14.03 -28.19
C LEU A 415 -15.67 -14.27 -27.39
N GLU A 416 -16.36 -15.38 -27.65
CA GLU A 416 -17.64 -15.73 -27.00
C GLU A 416 -17.55 -15.73 -25.47
#